data_AF-R2XNB9-F1
#
_entry.id   AF-R2XNB9-F1
#
_cell.length_a   1.000
_cell.length_b   1.000
_cell.length_c   1.000
_cell.angle_alpha   90.00
_cell.angle_beta   90.00
_cell.angle_gamma   90.00
#
_symmetry.space_group_name_H-M   'P 1'
#
loop_
_entity.id
_entity.type
_entity.pdbx_description
1 polymer ?
#
loop_
_entity_poly.entity_id
_entity_poly.type
_entity_poly.pdbx_seq_one_letter_code
_entity_poly.pdbx_strand_id
1 'polypeptide(L)' 'MDDMTLIKMYELGYLSREFFLEQLLGCGQRTLAAEGLARFCFYIERSAGRIPYDYYIIPYKQHRLL' A
#
# COMPACT_ATOMS: atom_id res chain seq x y z
N MET A 1 7.43 -21.82 -12.36
CA MET A 1 6.10 -21.22 -12.59
C MET A 1 6.30 -19.77 -12.19
N ASP A 2 6.28 -18.87 -13.16
CA ASP A 2 6.52 -17.45 -12.88
C ASP A 2 5.22 -16.90 -12.28
N ASP A 3 5.10 -16.97 -10.95
CA ASP A 3 3.88 -16.61 -10.25
C ASP A 3 3.54 -15.14 -10.55
N MET A 4 2.34 -14.91 -11.09
CA MET A 4 1.89 -13.57 -11.44
C MET A 4 1.65 -12.79 -10.15
N THR A 5 2.45 -11.75 -9.92
CA THR A 5 2.28 -10.92 -8.72
C THR A 5 0.94 -10.18 -8.76
N LEU A 6 0.38 -9.88 -7.59
CA LEU A 6 -0.83 -9.06 -7.44
C LEU A 6 -0.74 -7.75 -8.24
N ILE A 7 0.45 -7.12 -8.25
CA ILE A 7 0.73 -5.90 -9.02
C ILE A 7 0.58 -6.19 -10.52
N LYS A 8 1.20 -7.26 -11.03
CA LYS A 8 1.13 -7.64 -12.44
C LYS A 8 -0.30 -8.02 -12.88
N MET A 9 -1.06 -8.69 -12.01
CA MET A 9 -2.47 -8.99 -12.26
C MET A 9 -3.32 -7.72 -12.39
N TYR A 10 -3.08 -6.73 -11.53
CA TYR A 10 -3.74 -5.43 -11.63
C TYR A 10 -3.32 -4.65 -12.88
N GLU A 11 -2.03 -4.61 -13.19
CA GLU A 11 -1.51 -3.91 -14.38
C GLU A 11 -2.03 -4.48 -15.70
N LEU A 12 -2.25 -5.79 -15.76
CA LEU A 12 -2.82 -6.49 -16.92
C LEU A 12 -4.35 -6.45 -16.95
N GLY A 13 -5.00 -5.79 -15.99
CA GLY A 13 -6.46 -5.61 -15.95
C GLY A 13 -7.24 -6.84 -15.48
N TYR A 14 -6.58 -7.84 -14.89
CA TYR A 14 -7.25 -9.02 -14.33
C TYR A 14 -7.96 -8.70 -13.00
N LEU A 15 -7.55 -7.64 -12.31
CA LEU A 15 -8.12 -7.21 -11.04
C LEU A 15 -8.76 -5.84 -11.19
N SER A 16 -9.91 -5.65 -10.52
CA SER A 16 -10.43 -4.31 -10.32
C SER A 16 -9.52 -3.52 -9.39
N ARG A 17 -9.58 -2.19 -9.49
CA ARG A 17 -8.84 -1.30 -8.60
C ARG A 17 -9.26 -1.52 -7.14
N GLU A 18 -10.54 -1.71 -6.88
CA GLU A 18 -11.09 -1.90 -5.54
C GLU A 18 -10.50 -3.15 -4.90
N PHE A 19 -10.52 -4.28 -5.62
CA PHE A 19 -9.97 -5.54 -5.13
C PHE A 19 -8.46 -5.43 -4.89
N PHE A 20 -7.73 -4.80 -5.83
CA PHE A 20 -6.30 -4.59 -5.69
C PHE A 20 -5.94 -3.77 -4.45
N LEU A 21 -6.67 -2.68 -4.19
CA LEU A 21 -6.47 -1.84 -3.00
C LEU A 21 -6.80 -2.58 -1.69
N GLU A 22 -7.84 -3.42 -1.69
CA GLU A 22 -8.19 -4.26 -0.54
C GLU A 22 -7.07 -5.26 -0.19
N GLN A 23 -6.50 -5.91 -1.21
CA GLN A 23 -5.37 -6.82 -1.02
C GLN A 23 -4.12 -6.10 -0.50
N LEU A 24 -3.85 -4.88 -0.98
CA LEU A 24 -2.77 -4.04 -0.46
C LEU A 24 -2.99 -3.62 0.99
N LEU A 25 -4.22 -3.25 1.35
CA LEU A 25 -4.59 -2.93 2.73
C LEU A 25 -4.35 -4.12 3.66
N GLY A 26 -4.83 -5.30 3.29
CA GLY A 26 -4.62 -6.52 4.07
C GLY A 26 -3.13 -6.89 4.21
N CYS A 27 -2.34 -6.68 3.16
CA CYS A 27 -0.89 -6.82 3.21
C CYS A 27 -0.28 -5.88 4.26
N GLY A 28 -0.64 -4.59 4.21
CA GLY A 28 -0.15 -3.61 5.17
C GLY A 28 -0.52 -3.91 6.61
N GLN A 29 -1.77 -4.35 6.87
CA GLN A 29 -2.21 -4.75 8.21
C GLN A 29 -1.38 -5.90 8.79
N ARG A 30 -1.03 -6.91 7.97
CA ARG A 30 -0.15 -8.00 8.39
C ARG A 30 1.25 -7.50 8.72
N THR A 31 1.79 -6.60 7.91
CA THR A 31 3.10 -5.97 8.17
C THR A 31 3.09 -5.16 9.46
N LEU A 32 2.04 -4.37 9.72
CA LEU A 32 1.90 -3.64 10.98
C LEU A 32 1.98 -4.56 12.20
N ALA A 33 1.24 -5.66 12.14
CA ALA A 33 1.20 -6.64 13.23
C ALA A 33 2.55 -7.34 13.42
N ALA A 34 3.22 -7.71 12.34
CA ALA A 34 4.51 -8.41 12.37
C ALA A 34 5.65 -7.52 12.90
N GLU A 35 5.68 -6.25 12.49
CA GLU A 35 6.78 -5.32 12.78
C GLU A 35 6.51 -4.42 14.00
N GLY A 36 5.34 -4.54 14.64
CA GLY A 36 4.93 -3.69 15.76
C GLY A 36 4.78 -2.21 15.37
N LEU A 37 4.44 -1.94 14.11
CA LEU A 37 4.29 -0.58 13.58
C LEU A 37 2.88 -0.03 13.84
N ALA A 38 2.78 1.27 14.06
CA ALA A 38 1.51 1.94 14.29
C ALA A 38 0.79 2.38 13.00
N ARG A 39 1.53 2.52 11.89
CA ARG A 39 1.02 3.01 10.60
C ARG A 39 1.88 2.52 9.45
N PHE A 40 1.25 2.32 8.29
CA PHE A 40 1.95 1.98 7.05
C PHE A 40 1.48 2.89 5.92
N CYS A 41 2.34 3.08 4.94
CA CYS A 41 2.04 3.75 3.67
C CYS A 41 2.68 2.93 2.56
N PHE A 42 2.07 2.93 1.38
CA PHE A 42 2.64 2.29 0.19
C PHE A 42 2.57 3.26 -1.00
N TYR A 43 3.53 3.12 -1.90
CA TYR A 43 3.48 3.73 -3.23
C TYR A 43 3.66 2.62 -4.27
N ILE A 44 3.07 2.80 -5.45
CA ILE A 44 3.22 1.88 -6.56
C ILE A 44 3.96 2.64 -7.64
N GLU A 45 5.17 2.19 -7.93
CA GLU A 45 5.98 2.73 -9.01
C GLU A 45 5.86 1.84 -10.24
N ARG A 46 5.44 2.43 -11.35
CA ARG A 46 5.46 1.79 -12.66
C ARG A 46 6.81 2.04 -13.31
N SER A 47 7.46 0.99 -13.80
CA SER A 47 8.76 1.08 -14.50
C SER A 47 8.73 1.98 -15.75
N ALA A 48 7.54 2.31 -16.27
CA ALA A 48 7.34 3.20 -17.42
C ALA A 48 6.93 4.64 -17.06
N GLY A 49 6.98 5.04 -15.79
CA GLY A 49 6.71 6.41 -15.38
C GLY A 49 5.91 6.50 -14.09
N ARG A 50 6.36 7.39 -13.21
CA ARG A 50 5.71 7.76 -11.96
C ARG A 50 4.33 8.34 -12.29
N ILE A 51 3.24 7.68 -11.90
CA ILE A 51 1.93 8.33 -11.85
C ILE A 51 1.92 9.12 -10.53
N PRO A 52 1.89 10.46 -10.54
CA PRO A 52 1.97 11.26 -9.32
C PRO A 52 0.60 11.25 -8.62
N TYR A 53 0.34 10.20 -7.87
CA TYR A 53 -0.66 10.23 -6.81
C TYR A 53 0.05 10.47 -5.48
N ASP A 54 0.31 11.74 -5.17
CA ASP A 54 0.88 12.12 -3.87
C ASP A 54 -0.27 12.20 -2.84
N TYR A 55 -0.36 11.21 -1.97
CA TYR A 55 -1.23 11.23 -0.80
C TYR A 55 -0.38 11.52 0.45
N TYR A 56 -0.55 12.70 1.04
CA TYR A 56 0.20 13.15 2.21
C TYR A 56 -0.54 12.79 3.51
N ILE A 57 0.21 12.48 4.57
CA ILE A 57 -0.33 12.28 5.93
C ILE A 57 0.30 13.30 6.88
N ILE A 58 -0.54 14.11 7.52
CA ILE A 58 -0.15 15.03 8.60
C ILE A 58 0.11 14.17 9.86
N PRO A 59 1.29 14.27 10.50
CA PRO A 59 1.55 13.54 11.73
C PRO A 59 0.62 14.02 12.84
N TYR A 60 -0.11 13.08 13.46
CA TYR A 60 -0.80 13.33 14.71
C TYR A 60 0.25 13.67 15.78
N LYS A 61 0.32 14.94 16.19
CA LYS A 61 1.15 15.36 17.33
C LYS A 61 0.67 14.59 18.55
N GLN A 62 1.50 13.70 19.07
CA GLN A 62 1.29 13.06 20.35
C GLN A 62 1.34 14.16 21.41
N HIS A 63 0.19 14.66 21.84
CA HIS A 63 0.11 15.52 23.01
C HIS A 63 0.28 14.62 24.23
N ARG A 64 1.54 14.37 24.61
CA ARG A 64 1.87 13.82 25.91
C ARG A 64 1.79 14.99 26.89
N LEU A 65 0.61 15.23 27.46
CA LEU A 65 0.52 15.97 28.71
C LEU A 65 0.65 14.96 29.85
N LEU A 66 1.65 15.26 30.68
CA LEU A 66 1.91 14.71 32.01
C LEU A 66 0.70 14.91 32.92
#